data_AF-A0A7C2C140-F1
#
_entry.id   AF-A0A7C2C140-F1
#
_cell.length_a   1.000
_cell.length_b   1.000
_cell.length_c   1.000
_cell.angle_alpha   90.00
_cell.angle_beta   90.00
_cell.angle_gamma   90.00
#
_symmetry.space_group_name_H-M   'P 1'
#
loop_
_entity.id
_entity.type
_entity.pdbx_description
1 polymer ?
#
loop_
_entity_poly.entity_id
_entity_poly.type
_entity_poly.pdbx_seq_one_letter_code
_entity_poly.pdbx_strand_id
1 'polypeptide(L)'
;MLAWSEVLAYHRTRKGIGRRSLLVDRGESGYRNRFLPDGRILYMGEGRRGHQEPRGGNLRLLWAHKEGRPLRVFLREAPGRWWDLGLYRVEAWRYALWEEEGRYVYWFTLAPGGSGEAP
;
A
#
# COMPACT_ATOMS: atom_id res chain seq x y z
N MET A 1 13.16 -4.33 -13.31
CA MET A 1 11.93 -3.62 -13.70
C MET A 1 10.94 -4.66 -14.20
N LEU A 2 9.66 -4.54 -13.84
CA LEU A 2 8.60 -5.51 -14.12
C LEU A 2 7.50 -4.89 -15.00
N ALA A 3 6.90 -5.70 -15.87
CA ALA A 3 5.67 -5.40 -16.57
C ALA A 3 4.45 -5.56 -15.66
N TRP A 4 3.32 -4.94 -16.06
CA TRP A 4 2.07 -5.11 -15.31
C TRP A 4 1.60 -6.57 -15.23
N SER A 5 1.84 -7.38 -16.26
CA SER A 5 1.50 -8.81 -16.26
C SER A 5 2.23 -9.59 -15.16
N GLU A 6 3.52 -9.29 -14.95
CA GLU A 6 4.35 -9.91 -13.91
C GLU A 6 3.88 -9.50 -12.51
N VAL A 7 3.61 -8.20 -12.31
CA VAL A 7 3.06 -7.69 -11.05
C VAL A 7 1.69 -8.30 -10.77
N LEU A 8 0.80 -8.34 -11.77
CA LEU A 8 -0.54 -8.90 -11.61
C LEU A 8 -0.51 -10.40 -11.31
N ALA A 9 0.43 -11.15 -11.89
CA ALA A 9 0.60 -12.57 -11.60
C ALA A 9 0.88 -12.82 -10.11
N TYR A 10 1.69 -11.97 -9.47
CA TYR A 10 1.95 -12.03 -8.02
C TYR A 10 0.82 -11.39 -7.20
N HIS A 11 0.34 -10.21 -7.60
CA HIS A 11 -0.57 -9.37 -6.82
C HIS A 11 -2.03 -9.85 -6.85
N ARG A 12 -2.44 -10.54 -7.93
CA ARG A 12 -3.75 -11.22 -8.11
C ARG A 12 -4.99 -10.32 -8.09
N THR A 13 -4.83 -9.00 -8.09
CA THR A 13 -5.95 -8.05 -8.12
C THR A 13 -5.56 -6.75 -8.84
N ARG A 14 -6.55 -5.90 -9.16
CA ARG A 14 -6.35 -4.54 -9.69
C ARG A 14 -6.47 -3.47 -8.60
N LYS A 15 -6.85 -3.86 -7.38
CA LYS A 15 -6.92 -2.96 -6.22
C LYS A 15 -5.51 -2.61 -5.75
N GLY A 16 -5.35 -1.51 -5.01
CA GLY A 16 -4.05 -1.17 -4.41
C GLY A 16 -3.59 -2.17 -3.35
N ILE A 17 -4.53 -2.83 -2.67
CA ILE A 17 -4.26 -3.74 -1.55
C ILE A 17 -4.60 -5.18 -1.93
N GLY A 18 -3.56 -6.00 -2.07
CA GLY A 18 -3.66 -7.44 -2.32
C GLY A 18 -3.60 -8.26 -1.04
N ARG A 19 -3.53 -9.59 -1.18
CA ARG A 19 -3.43 -10.51 -0.02
C ARG A 19 -2.05 -10.45 0.65
N ARG A 20 -0.98 -10.35 -0.15
CA ARG A 20 0.42 -10.40 0.28
C ARG A 20 1.27 -9.28 -0.32
N SER A 21 0.63 -8.29 -0.94
CA SER A 21 1.31 -7.21 -1.64
C SER A 21 0.50 -5.94 -1.72
N LEU A 22 1.20 -4.84 -1.99
CA LEU A 22 0.65 -3.51 -2.18
C LEU A 22 1.14 -2.94 -3.51
N LEU A 23 0.27 -2.18 -4.16
CA LEU A 23 0.63 -1.30 -5.26
C LEU A 23 0.71 0.11 -4.72
N VAL A 24 1.84 0.77 -4.96
CA VAL A 24 2.07 2.17 -4.59
C VAL A 24 2.36 2.99 -5.84
N ASP A 25 1.94 4.24 -5.82
CA ASP A 25 2.22 5.23 -6.85
C ASP A 25 2.30 6.62 -6.19
N ARG A 26 2.65 7.64 -6.96
CA ARG A 26 2.89 9.02 -6.50
C ARG A 26 1.67 9.92 -6.71
N GLY A 27 0.48 9.36 -6.92
CA GLY A 27 -0.76 10.10 -7.16
C GLY A 27 -1.51 9.67 -8.41
N GLU A 28 -0.93 8.85 -9.26
CA GLU A 28 -1.50 8.44 -10.55
C GLU A 28 -2.82 7.66 -10.42
N SER A 29 -3.06 7.01 -9.28
CA SER A 29 -4.33 6.35 -8.96
C SER A 29 -5.32 7.24 -8.20
N GLY A 30 -5.02 8.52 -7.98
CA GLY A 30 -5.82 9.43 -7.18
C GLY A 30 -5.68 9.24 -5.66
N TYR A 31 -4.77 8.35 -5.21
CA TYR A 31 -4.41 8.24 -3.80
C TYR A 31 -3.15 9.07 -3.51
N ARG A 32 -3.10 9.71 -2.34
CA ARG A 32 -2.03 10.64 -1.97
C ARG A 32 -0.94 9.98 -1.12
N ASN A 33 -0.32 8.92 -1.65
CA ASN A 33 0.80 8.30 -0.94
C ASN A 33 1.98 9.27 -0.83
N ARG A 34 2.73 9.23 0.29
CA ARG A 34 3.96 10.03 0.46
C ARG A 34 5.14 9.12 0.72
N PHE A 35 6.21 9.30 -0.05
CA PHE A 35 7.48 8.62 0.12
C PHE A 35 8.37 9.49 1.01
N LEU A 36 8.83 8.91 2.12
CA LEU A 36 9.65 9.62 3.10
C LEU A 36 11.16 9.44 2.79
N PRO A 37 12.03 10.37 3.22
CA PRO A 37 13.47 10.30 2.94
C PRO A 37 14.17 9.05 3.48
N ASP A 38 13.61 8.41 4.50
CA ASP A 38 14.13 7.19 5.13
C ASP A 38 13.61 5.89 4.47
N GLY A 39 12.96 6.00 3.31
CA GLY A 39 12.43 4.87 2.56
C GLY A 39 11.07 4.36 3.05
N ARG A 40 10.50 4.94 4.10
CA ARG A 40 9.13 4.66 4.53
C ARG A 40 8.10 5.26 3.57
N ILE A 41 6.90 4.71 3.59
CA ILE A 41 5.78 5.18 2.77
C ILE A 41 4.57 5.44 3.66
N LEU A 42 4.03 6.66 3.63
CA LEU A 42 2.68 6.92 4.13
C LEU A 42 1.67 6.53 3.06
N TYR A 43 1.00 5.41 3.29
CA TYR A 43 0.08 4.78 2.37
C TYR A 43 -1.37 5.07 2.76
N MET A 44 -2.15 5.64 1.85
CA MET A 44 -3.57 5.87 2.09
C MET A 44 -4.36 4.56 1.93
N GLY A 45 -5.30 4.29 2.84
CA GLY A 45 -6.17 3.11 2.79
C GLY A 45 -7.06 3.04 1.55
N GLU A 46 -7.73 1.90 1.36
CA GLU A 46 -8.72 1.68 0.31
C GLU A 46 -10.04 2.42 0.62
N GLY A 47 -10.59 3.07 -0.41
CA GLY A 47 -11.89 3.75 -0.37
C GLY A 47 -11.77 5.18 -0.86
N ARG A 48 -12.27 5.42 -2.08
CA ARG A 48 -12.19 6.72 -2.79
C ARG A 48 -13.27 7.73 -2.40
N ARG A 49 -14.35 7.28 -1.77
CA ARG A 49 -15.51 8.13 -1.45
C ARG A 49 -15.97 7.83 -0.04
N GLY A 50 -16.45 8.86 0.64
CA GLY A 50 -16.89 8.77 2.03
C GLY A 50 -15.76 8.38 2.99
N HIS A 51 -16.15 8.21 4.25
CA HIS A 51 -15.24 7.74 5.28
C HIS A 51 -14.78 6.31 4.97
N GLN A 52 -13.47 6.07 5.11
CA GLN A 52 -12.93 4.74 4.93
C GLN A 52 -13.32 3.85 6.11
N GLU A 53 -13.68 2.61 5.80
CA GLU A 53 -14.10 1.63 6.80
C GLU A 53 -13.01 0.56 7.00
N PRO A 54 -12.96 -0.08 8.18
CA PRO A 54 -12.06 -1.20 8.48
C PRO A 54 -12.55 -2.50 7.81
N ARG A 55 -12.71 -2.48 6.49
CA ARG A 55 -13.14 -3.61 5.66
C ARG A 55 -12.21 -3.77 4.46
N GLY A 56 -12.28 -4.93 3.80
CA GLY A 56 -11.52 -5.19 2.58
C GLY A 56 -10.01 -5.00 2.78
N GLY A 57 -9.36 -4.17 1.95
CA GLY A 57 -7.94 -3.89 2.03
C GLY A 57 -7.51 -3.24 3.35
N ASN A 58 -8.30 -2.32 3.91
CA ASN A 58 -7.96 -1.66 5.18
C ASN A 58 -7.88 -2.67 6.32
N LEU A 59 -8.87 -3.58 6.39
CA LEU A 59 -8.86 -4.65 7.39
C LEU A 59 -7.63 -5.54 7.26
N ARG A 60 -7.20 -5.85 6.02
CA ARG A 60 -5.98 -6.64 5.78
C ARG A 60 -4.72 -5.93 6.28
N LEU A 61 -4.64 -4.61 6.12
CA LEU A 61 -3.50 -3.83 6.61
C LEU A 61 -3.50 -3.72 8.13
N LEU A 62 -4.66 -3.57 8.76
CA LEU A 62 -4.81 -3.60 10.21
C LEU A 62 -4.36 -4.95 10.79
N TRP A 63 -4.75 -6.07 10.16
CA TRP A 63 -4.25 -7.40 10.55
C TRP A 63 -2.76 -7.57 10.28
N ALA A 64 -2.25 -7.10 9.14
CA ALA A 64 -0.82 -7.18 8.84
C ALA A 64 0.03 -6.40 9.85
N HIS A 65 -0.45 -5.25 10.33
CA HIS A 65 0.17 -4.52 11.44
C HIS A 65 0.17 -5.35 12.72
N LYS A 66 -1.01 -5.87 13.12
CA LYS A 66 -1.15 -6.67 14.36
C LYS A 66 -0.30 -7.94 14.35
N GLU A 67 -0.19 -8.60 13.21
CA GLU A 67 0.57 -9.85 13.03
C GLU A 67 2.05 -9.60 12.73
N GLY A 68 2.46 -8.36 12.47
CA GLY A 68 3.77 -8.03 11.94
C GLY A 68 4.04 -8.63 10.56
N ARG A 69 3.01 -9.03 9.81
CA ARG A 69 3.16 -9.78 8.55
C ARG A 69 3.72 -8.88 7.44
N PRO A 70 4.86 -9.23 6.81
CA PRO A 70 5.41 -8.44 5.72
C PRO A 70 4.57 -8.55 4.44
N LEU A 71 4.59 -7.51 3.63
CA LEU A 71 3.91 -7.37 2.35
C LEU A 71 4.92 -6.93 1.29
N ARG A 72 4.87 -7.55 0.10
CA ARG A 72 5.68 -7.13 -1.05
C ARG A 72 5.13 -5.82 -1.63
N VAL A 73 5.96 -4.83 -1.89
CA VAL A 73 5.52 -3.52 -2.41
C VAL A 73 5.99 -3.33 -3.85
N PHE A 74 5.05 -3.04 -4.74
CA PHE A 74 5.33 -2.70 -6.13
C PHE A 74 5.05 -1.22 -6.38
N LEU A 75 6.06 -0.49 -6.83
CA LEU A 75 5.96 0.91 -7.22
C LEU A 75 5.63 1.01 -8.71
N ARG A 76 4.57 1.75 -9.05
CA ARG A 76 4.30 2.18 -10.41
C ARG A 76 5.21 3.36 -10.75
N GLU A 77 6.12 3.15 -11.70
CA GLU A 77 6.97 4.22 -12.22
C GLU A 77 6.36 4.92 -13.42
N ALA A 78 5.64 4.15 -14.25
CA ALA A 78 4.90 4.66 -15.39
C ALA A 78 3.80 3.68 -15.78
N PRO A 79 2.89 4.01 -16.73
CA PRO A 79 2.00 3.02 -17.31
C PRO A 79 2.77 1.78 -17.79
N GLY A 80 2.43 0.62 -17.23
CA GLY A 80 3.05 -0.66 -17.56
C GLY A 80 4.45 -0.91 -16.98
N ARG A 81 5.10 0.07 -16.33
CA ARG A 81 6.45 -0.07 -15.73
C ARG A 81 6.40 -0.04 -14.22
N TRP A 82 6.89 -1.11 -13.61
CA TRP A 82 6.86 -1.30 -12.16
C TRP A 82 8.23 -1.65 -11.58
N TRP A 83 8.46 -1.26 -10.34
CA TRP A 83 9.60 -1.69 -9.53
C TRP A 83 9.13 -2.52 -8.36
N ASP A 84 9.82 -3.62 -8.10
CA ASP A 84 9.67 -4.34 -6.83
C ASP A 84 10.58 -3.65 -5.80
N LEU A 85 9.96 -3.05 -4.78
CA LEU A 85 10.66 -2.38 -3.68
C LEU A 85 11.06 -3.36 -2.56
N GLY A 86 10.69 -4.63 -2.67
CA GLY A 86 10.92 -5.64 -1.66
C GLY A 86 9.81 -5.71 -0.61
N LEU A 87 10.16 -6.24 0.56
CA LEU A 87 9.23 -6.43 1.67
C LEU A 87 9.14 -5.20 2.56
N TYR A 88 7.91 -4.87 2.95
CA TYR A 88 7.58 -3.83 3.91
C TYR A 88 6.69 -4.39 5.01
N ARG A 89 6.78 -3.81 6.21
CA ARG A 89 5.83 -4.04 7.30
C ARG A 89 4.97 -2.80 7.51
N VAL A 90 3.75 -3.01 7.98
CA VAL A 90 2.91 -1.91 8.47
C VAL A 90 3.40 -1.56 9.88
N GLU A 91 4.23 -0.52 9.97
CA GLU A 91 4.85 -0.06 11.23
C GLU A 91 3.82 0.61 12.15
N ALA A 92 2.94 1.44 11.57
CA ALA A 92 1.92 2.16 12.32
C ALA A 92 0.71 2.46 11.44
N TRP A 93 -0.39 2.85 12.06
CA TRP A 93 -1.56 3.38 11.34
C TRP A 93 -2.26 4.48 12.13
N ARG A 94 -2.98 5.35 11.43
CA ARG A 94 -3.91 6.32 12.02
C ARG A 94 -5.17 6.42 11.18
N TYR A 95 -6.29 6.69 11.83
CA TYR A 95 -7.54 7.05 11.19
C TYR A 95 -7.79 8.53 11.47
N ALA A 96 -7.75 9.37 10.43
CA ALA A 96 -7.73 10.81 10.60
C ALA A 96 -8.54 11.51 9.51
N LEU A 97 -9.04 12.70 9.82
CA LEU A 97 -9.71 13.57 8.86
C LEU A 97 -8.72 14.00 7.77
N TRP A 98 -9.07 13.75 6.52
CA TRP A 98 -8.41 14.36 5.37
C TRP A 98 -9.21 15.60 4.98
N GLU A 99 -8.73 16.75 5.46
CA GLU A 99 -9.38 18.06 5.33
C GLU A 99 -9.71 18.41 3.86
N GLU A 100 -8.82 18.07 2.92
CA GLU A 100 -8.99 18.36 1.49
C GLU A 100 -10.28 17.77 0.90
N GLU A 101 -10.74 16.62 1.40
CA GLU A 101 -11.96 15.96 0.95
C GLU A 101 -13.04 15.85 2.04
N GLY A 102 -12.82 16.46 3.21
CA GLY A 102 -13.78 16.43 4.33
C GLY A 102 -14.16 15.02 4.80
N ARG A 103 -13.23 14.05 4.70
CA ARG A 103 -13.53 12.64 5.03
C ARG A 103 -12.42 11.97 5.81
N TYR A 104 -12.80 11.04 6.68
CA TYR A 104 -11.83 10.23 7.40
C TYR A 104 -11.22 9.13 6.52
N VAL A 105 -9.90 8.99 6.60
CA VAL A 105 -9.10 8.02 5.87
C VAL A 105 -8.12 7.31 6.79
N TYR A 106 -7.76 6.08 6.42
CA TYR A 106 -6.63 5.40 7.03
C TYR A 106 -5.32 5.87 6.39
N TRP A 107 -4.33 6.13 7.23
CA TRP A 107 -2.94 6.30 6.85
C TRP A 107 -2.13 5.17 7.48
N PHE A 108 -1.48 4.37 6.66
CA PHE A 108 -0.58 3.29 7.09
C PHE A 108 0.86 3.72 6.85
N THR A 109 1.71 3.61 7.87
CA THR A 109 3.15 3.82 7.71
C THR A 109 3.78 2.49 7.36
N LEU A 110 4.32 2.38 6.15
CA LEU A 110 5.03 1.21 5.67
C LEU A 110 6.52 1.42 5.87
N ALA A 111 7.17 0.52 6.59
CA ALA A 111 8.62 0.53 6.77
C ALA A 111 9.30 -0.56 5.96
N PRO A 112 10.43 -0.26 5.29
CA PRO A 112 11.18 -1.28 4.57
C PRO A 112 11.68 -2.34 5.55
N GLY A 113 11.64 -3.60 5.15
CA GLY A 113 12.09 -4.73 5.94
C GLY A 113 11.04 -5.82 6.13
N GLY A 114 11.54 -7.02 6.37
CA GLY A 114 10.75 -8.24 6.43
C GLY A 114 11.65 -9.43 6.12
N SER A 115 11.76 -10.38 7.04
CA SER A 115 12.40 -11.68 6.77
C SER A 115 11.41 -12.55 6.02
N GLY A 116 11.50 -12.52 4.71
CA GLY A 116 10.75 -13.41 3.82
C GLY A 116 11.51 -13.48 2.51
N GLU A 117 12.05 -14.66 2.20
CA GLU A 117 12.69 -14.93 0.91
C GLU A 117 11.76 -14.50 -0.22
N ALA A 118 12.34 -13.85 -1.24
CA ALA A 118 11.68 -13.79 -2.53
C ALA A 118 11.47 -15.23 -3.00
N PRO A 119 10.26 -15.60 -3.45
CA PRO A 119 10.07 -16.90 -4.08
C PRO A 119 10.90 -17.00 -5.36
#